data_AF-A0A9D7Y1N2-F1
#
_entry.id   AF-A0A9D7Y1N2-F1
#
_cell.length_a   1.000
_cell.length_b   1.000
_cell.length_c   1.000
_cell.angle_alpha   90.00
_cell.angle_beta   90.00
_cell.angle_gamma   90.00
#
_symmetry.space_group_name_H-M   'P 1'
#
loop_
_entity.id
_entity.type
_entity.pdbx_description
1 polymer ?
#
loop_
_entity_poly.entity_id
_entity_poly.type
_entity_poly.pdbx_seq_one_letter_code
_entity_poly.pdbx_strand_id
1 'polypeptide(L)'
;MIKFFRNIRKTLLEKDKTTNYLKYALGEIVLVVIGILLALQISEWNTYYKRHKEEVQLLEDIHKEFLENKEQLKLVKSYHMIAYEGTETLLNLMPIDLSKIKIDSLVSLLDQTYHTWTFNPQQSTINTLINTSSFDLISNVELRKLLQNWTDLYLDYTEDELDARYQVINFHRPYMIKHYETRYVKNRRPFEESNWDFLQSIEFKNLVGIRNRNLNQILYGDLNQLESLSQTIDKIIELTEQ
;
A
#
# COMPACT_ATOMS: atom_id res chain seq x y z
N MET A 1 -45.33 28.59 -24.09
CA MET A 1 -45.37 29.72 -23.13
C MET A 1 -45.00 31.08 -23.75
N ILE A 2 -43.95 31.19 -24.57
CA ILE A 2 -43.52 32.47 -25.18
C ILE A 2 -44.65 33.20 -25.94
N LYS A 3 -45.49 32.50 -26.72
CA LYS A 3 -46.60 33.14 -27.48
C LYS A 3 -47.70 33.73 -26.58
N PHE A 4 -47.95 33.13 -25.41
CA PHE A 4 -49.00 33.56 -24.48
C PHE A 4 -48.60 34.87 -23.77
N PHE A 5 -47.40 34.91 -23.19
CA PHE A 5 -46.85 36.12 -22.57
C PHE A 5 -46.57 37.22 -23.61
N ARG A 6 -46.17 36.86 -24.83
CA ARG A 6 -46.03 37.81 -25.95
C ARG A 6 -47.35 38.47 -26.34
N ASN A 7 -48.45 37.72 -26.38
CA ASN A 7 -49.76 38.29 -26.70
C ASN A 7 -50.25 39.22 -25.59
N ILE A 8 -50.09 38.84 -24.32
CA ILE A 8 -50.43 39.70 -23.16
C ILE A 8 -49.65 41.02 -23.19
N ARG A 9 -48.34 40.98 -23.53
CA ARG A 9 -47.52 42.20 -23.68
C ARG A 9 -48.03 43.12 -24.77
N LYS A 10 -48.39 42.58 -25.94
CA LYS A 10 -48.97 43.38 -27.04
C LYS A 10 -50.27 44.06 -26.60
N THR A 11 -51.18 43.33 -25.97
CA THR A 11 -52.49 43.87 -25.55
C THR A 11 -52.39 44.92 -24.44
N LEU A 12 -51.34 44.88 -23.61
CA LEU A 12 -51.09 45.88 -22.56
C LEU A 12 -50.42 47.15 -23.08
N LEU A 13 -49.59 47.05 -24.12
CA LEU A 13 -49.01 48.18 -24.85
C LEU A 13 -50.07 48.95 -25.65
N GLU A 14 -51.01 48.24 -26.28
CA GLU A 14 -52.13 48.84 -27.04
C GLU A 14 -53.15 49.59 -26.15
N LYS A 15 -53.09 49.45 -24.82
CA LYS A 15 -54.03 50.06 -23.86
C LYS A 15 -53.44 51.22 -23.04
N ASP A 16 -52.31 51.82 -23.43
CA ASP A 16 -51.60 52.89 -22.68
C ASP A 16 -51.22 52.54 -21.22
N LYS A 17 -51.10 51.25 -20.90
CA LYS A 17 -50.75 50.76 -19.55
C LYS A 17 -49.26 50.42 -19.41
N THR A 18 -48.38 51.38 -19.74
CA THR A 18 -46.91 51.24 -19.69
C THR A 18 -46.39 50.76 -18.33
N THR A 19 -46.97 51.23 -17.22
CA THR A 19 -46.60 50.79 -15.86
C THR A 19 -46.90 49.32 -15.61
N ASN A 20 -47.99 48.80 -16.17
CA ASN A 20 -48.33 47.38 -16.06
C ASN A 20 -47.44 46.54 -16.98
N TYR A 21 -47.14 47.02 -18.18
CA TYR A 21 -46.20 46.38 -19.10
C TYR A 21 -44.83 46.12 -18.45
N LEU A 22 -44.26 47.11 -17.74
CA LEU A 22 -42.98 46.96 -17.04
C LEU A 22 -43.04 45.89 -15.93
N LYS A 23 -44.13 45.82 -15.16
CA LYS A 23 -44.32 44.78 -14.13
C LYS A 23 -44.35 43.37 -14.74
N TYR A 24 -45.05 43.20 -15.87
CA TYR A 24 -45.11 41.91 -16.57
C TYR A 24 -43.79 41.55 -17.26
N ALA A 25 -43.07 42.52 -17.81
CA ALA A 25 -41.75 42.29 -18.38
C ALA A 25 -40.73 41.85 -17.33
N LEU A 26 -40.75 42.49 -16.15
CA LEU A 26 -39.92 42.10 -15.00
C LEU A 26 -40.26 40.69 -14.51
N GLY A 27 -41.55 40.35 -14.43
CA GLY A 27 -41.99 39.00 -14.04
C GLY A 27 -41.50 37.90 -15.00
N GLU A 28 -41.46 38.16 -16.31
CA GLU A 28 -40.91 37.21 -17.29
C GLU A 28 -39.39 37.04 -17.14
N ILE A 29 -38.66 38.13 -16.90
CA ILE A 29 -37.21 38.06 -16.64
C ILE A 29 -36.95 37.21 -15.38
N VAL A 30 -37.67 37.47 -14.29
CA VAL A 30 -37.54 36.70 -13.04
C VAL A 30 -37.85 35.22 -13.27
N LEU A 31 -38.91 34.89 -14.01
CA LEU A 31 -39.26 33.51 -14.37
C LEU A 31 -38.17 32.83 -15.20
N VAL A 32 -37.60 33.53 -16.19
CA VAL A 32 -36.50 33.00 -17.00
C VAL A 32 -35.26 32.77 -16.14
N VAL A 33 -34.91 33.72 -15.26
CA VAL A 33 -33.77 33.59 -14.34
C VAL A 33 -33.95 32.40 -13.41
N ILE A 34 -35.13 32.21 -12.82
CA ILE A 34 -35.45 31.03 -12.00
C ILE A 34 -35.28 29.74 -12.81
N GLY A 35 -35.75 29.72 -14.05
CA GLY A 35 -35.58 28.57 -14.95
C GLY A 35 -34.10 28.24 -15.22
N ILE A 36 -33.27 29.25 -15.46
CA ILE A 36 -31.82 29.08 -15.67
C ILE A 36 -31.15 28.57 -14.38
N LEU A 37 -31.47 29.15 -13.22
CA LEU A 37 -30.90 28.73 -11.94
C LEU A 37 -31.26 27.28 -11.60
N LEU A 38 -32.51 26.88 -11.83
CA LEU A 38 -32.93 25.49 -11.64
C LEU A 38 -32.20 24.54 -12.60
N ALA A 39 -32.01 24.92 -13.86
CA ALA A 39 -31.26 24.12 -14.83
C ALA A 39 -29.79 23.95 -14.42
N LEU A 40 -29.14 25.03 -13.97
CA LEU A 40 -27.78 24.98 -13.42
C LEU A 40 -27.71 24.10 -12.19
N GLN A 41 -28.65 24.25 -11.25
CA GLN A 41 -28.67 23.45 -10.02
C GLN A 41 -28.86 21.95 -10.30
N ILE A 42 -29.73 21.58 -11.25
CA ILE A 42 -29.91 20.18 -11.67
C ILE A 42 -28.62 19.64 -12.31
N SER A 43 -27.93 20.45 -13.11
CA SER A 43 -26.65 20.08 -13.73
C SER A 43 -25.55 19.83 -12.70
N GLU A 44 -25.40 20.74 -11.73
CA GLU A 44 -24.44 20.59 -10.63
C GLU A 44 -24.77 19.37 -9.76
N TRP A 45 -26.06 19.14 -9.45
CA TRP A 45 -26.48 17.98 -8.66
C TRP A 45 -26.19 16.64 -9.36
N ASN A 46 -26.47 16.53 -10.66
CA ASN A 46 -26.14 15.34 -11.43
C ASN A 46 -24.62 15.10 -11.51
N THR A 47 -23.83 16.18 -11.59
CA THR A 47 -22.36 16.10 -11.59
C THR A 47 -21.84 15.65 -10.23
N TYR A 48 -22.36 16.20 -9.14
CA TYR A 48 -22.07 15.77 -7.78
C TYR A 48 -22.41 14.29 -7.57
N TYR A 49 -23.60 13.85 -7.99
CA TYR A 49 -24.02 12.45 -7.85
C TYR A 49 -23.08 11.48 -8.57
N LYS A 50 -22.65 11.81 -9.79
CA LYS A 50 -21.69 11.00 -10.54
C LYS A 50 -20.33 10.94 -9.85
N ARG A 51 -19.79 12.10 -9.42
CA ARG A 51 -18.53 12.18 -8.68
C ARG A 51 -18.57 11.38 -7.38
N HIS A 52 -19.66 11.50 -6.62
CA HIS A 52 -19.83 10.75 -5.38
C HIS A 52 -19.86 9.24 -5.62
N LYS A 53 -20.54 8.78 -6.68
CA LYS A 53 -20.55 7.37 -7.05
C LYS A 53 -19.15 6.87 -7.46
N GLU A 54 -18.40 7.66 -8.21
CA GLU A 54 -17.01 7.36 -8.58
C GLU A 54 -16.09 7.32 -7.36
N GLU A 55 -16.25 8.27 -6.42
CA GLU A 55 -15.53 8.29 -5.15
C GLU A 55 -15.83 7.04 -4.32
N VAL A 56 -17.10 6.66 -4.16
CA VAL A 56 -17.49 5.45 -3.40
C VAL A 56 -16.82 4.20 -3.97
N GLN A 57 -16.85 4.03 -5.29
CA GLN A 57 -16.20 2.87 -5.93
C GLN A 57 -14.68 2.89 -5.72
N LEU A 58 -14.06 4.06 -5.87
CA LEU A 58 -12.64 4.23 -5.63
C LEU A 58 -12.26 3.87 -4.19
N LEU A 59 -13.03 4.32 -3.20
CA LEU A 59 -12.79 4.03 -1.79
C LEU A 59 -12.90 2.52 -1.50
N GLU A 60 -13.86 1.82 -2.10
CA GLU A 60 -13.96 0.35 -2.00
C GLU A 60 -12.72 -0.35 -2.58
N ASP A 61 -12.24 0.10 -3.74
CA ASP A 61 -11.06 -0.47 -4.40
C ASP A 61 -9.78 -0.23 -3.57
N ILE A 62 -9.61 0.98 -3.00
CA ILE A 62 -8.52 1.29 -2.08
C ILE A 62 -8.63 0.42 -0.82
N HIS A 63 -9.81 0.33 -0.22
CA HIS A 63 -10.01 -0.45 1.00
C HIS A 63 -9.57 -1.91 0.82
N LYS A 64 -10.02 -2.54 -0.27
CA LYS A 64 -9.65 -3.91 -0.59
C LYS A 64 -8.15 -4.06 -0.84
N GLU A 65 -7.55 -3.17 -1.63
CA GLU A 65 -6.11 -3.19 -1.93
C GLU A 65 -5.28 -3.09 -0.64
N PHE A 66 -5.68 -2.22 0.29
CA PHE A 66 -4.95 -2.04 1.56
C PHE A 66 -5.17 -3.19 2.56
N LEU A 67 -6.33 -3.86 2.55
CA LEU A 67 -6.52 -5.11 3.30
C LEU A 67 -5.57 -6.21 2.82
N GLU A 68 -5.40 -6.37 1.51
CA GLU A 68 -4.45 -7.35 0.94
C GLU A 68 -3.00 -6.98 1.30
N ASN A 69 -2.65 -5.69 1.22
CA ASN A 69 -1.34 -5.18 1.63
C ASN A 69 -1.06 -5.42 3.12
N LYS A 70 -2.06 -5.26 3.99
CA LYS A 70 -1.93 -5.53 5.43
C LYS A 70 -1.56 -6.99 5.70
N GLU A 71 -2.26 -7.94 5.09
CA GLU A 71 -1.98 -9.36 5.28
C GLU A 71 -0.61 -9.74 4.70
N GLN A 72 -0.21 -9.18 3.56
CA GLN A 72 1.12 -9.39 3.02
C GLN A 72 2.21 -8.85 3.97
N LEU A 73 2.07 -7.63 4.49
CA LEU A 73 3.04 -7.03 5.41
C LEU A 73 3.20 -7.87 6.67
N LYS A 74 2.08 -8.36 7.23
CA LYS A 74 2.06 -9.25 8.38
C LYS A 74 2.80 -10.56 8.12
N LEU A 75 2.60 -11.16 6.94
CA LEU A 75 3.32 -12.37 6.54
C LEU A 75 4.83 -12.09 6.44
N VAL A 76 5.23 -11.04 5.73
CA VAL A 76 6.63 -10.64 5.57
C VAL A 76 7.29 -10.36 6.92
N LYS A 77 6.64 -9.60 7.81
CA LYS A 77 7.09 -9.35 9.18
C LYS A 77 7.31 -10.66 9.96
N SER A 78 6.38 -11.61 9.88
CA SER A 78 6.52 -12.88 10.59
C SER A 78 7.72 -13.70 10.08
N TYR A 79 7.96 -13.70 8.76
CA TYR A 79 9.14 -14.36 8.20
C TYR A 79 10.45 -13.68 8.58
N HIS A 80 10.49 -12.33 8.63
CA HIS A 80 11.66 -11.61 9.12
C HIS A 80 11.94 -11.91 10.60
N MET A 81 10.91 -11.98 11.44
CA MET A 81 11.06 -12.37 12.85
C MET A 81 11.61 -13.78 13.00
N ILE A 82 11.08 -14.76 12.26
CA ILE A 82 11.59 -16.14 12.27
C ILE A 82 13.07 -16.18 11.86
N ALA A 83 13.44 -15.48 10.78
CA ALA A 83 14.83 -15.41 10.35
C ALA A 83 15.72 -14.72 11.39
N TYR A 84 15.22 -13.67 12.04
CA TYR A 84 15.96 -12.92 13.06
C TYR A 84 16.25 -13.80 14.28
N GLU A 85 15.22 -14.45 14.82
CA GLU A 85 15.34 -15.40 15.93
C GLU A 85 16.26 -16.58 15.58
N GLY A 86 16.18 -17.08 14.33
CA GLY A 86 17.08 -18.12 13.83
C GLY A 86 18.54 -17.68 13.82
N THR A 87 18.82 -16.46 13.37
CA THR A 87 20.17 -15.89 13.40
C THR A 87 20.69 -15.63 14.82
N GLU A 88 19.85 -15.10 15.71
CA GLU A 88 20.18 -14.92 17.13
C GLU A 88 20.54 -16.26 17.78
N THR A 89 19.72 -17.27 17.54
CA THR A 89 19.96 -18.63 18.06
C THR A 89 21.29 -19.18 17.56
N LEU A 90 21.58 -19.06 16.25
CA LEU A 90 22.85 -19.53 15.69
C LEU A 90 24.06 -18.79 16.25
N LEU A 91 23.99 -17.47 16.38
CA LEU A 91 25.08 -16.66 16.94
C LEU A 91 25.36 -17.04 18.40
N ASN A 92 24.32 -17.26 19.20
CA ASN A 92 24.44 -17.68 20.60
C ASN A 92 24.96 -19.11 20.77
N LEU A 93 24.77 -19.97 19.75
CA LEU A 93 25.31 -21.33 19.73
C LEU A 93 26.78 -21.39 19.31
N MET A 94 27.38 -20.30 18.82
CA MET A 94 28.77 -20.31 18.36
C MET A 94 29.78 -20.29 19.53
N PRO A 95 30.83 -21.13 19.50
CA PRO A 95 31.15 -22.14 18.48
C PRO A 95 30.20 -23.35 18.55
N ILE A 96 29.70 -23.80 17.40
CA ILE A 96 28.63 -24.80 17.33
C ILE A 96 29.19 -26.20 17.69
N ASP A 97 28.71 -26.77 18.78
CA ASP A 97 29.06 -28.13 19.22
C ASP A 97 28.03 -29.14 18.70
N LEU A 98 28.39 -29.87 17.64
CA LEU A 98 27.52 -30.88 17.00
C LEU A 98 27.14 -32.04 17.93
N SER A 99 27.86 -32.25 19.04
CA SER A 99 27.48 -33.28 20.03
C SER A 99 26.28 -32.86 20.89
N LYS A 100 25.99 -31.55 20.95
CA LYS A 100 24.95 -30.97 21.79
C LYS A 100 23.68 -30.57 21.03
N ILE A 101 23.72 -30.55 19.70
CA ILE A 101 22.61 -30.14 18.85
C ILE A 101 22.18 -31.26 17.90
N LYS A 102 20.86 -31.42 17.72
CA LYS A 102 20.33 -32.31 16.70
C LYS A 102 20.56 -31.70 15.32
N ILE A 103 21.09 -32.49 14.39
CA ILE A 103 21.34 -32.05 13.00
C ILE A 103 20.08 -31.50 12.35
N ASP A 104 18.93 -32.16 12.50
CA ASP A 104 17.65 -31.70 11.91
C ASP A 104 17.26 -30.28 12.43
N SER A 105 17.54 -29.97 13.69
CA SER A 105 17.31 -28.63 14.27
C SER A 105 18.31 -27.61 13.75
N LEU A 106 19.57 -27.99 13.62
CA LEU A 106 20.62 -27.13 13.07
C LEU A 106 20.35 -26.77 11.60
N VAL A 107 19.96 -27.75 10.80
CA VAL A 107 19.49 -27.60 9.41
C VAL A 107 18.35 -26.58 9.32
N SER A 108 17.33 -26.74 10.17
CA SER A 108 16.20 -25.81 10.19
C SER A 108 16.64 -24.38 10.50
N LEU A 109 17.57 -24.20 11.45
CA LEU A 109 18.12 -22.89 11.78
C LEU A 109 18.94 -22.30 10.62
N LEU A 110 19.78 -23.11 9.99
CA LEU A 110 20.57 -22.69 8.83
C LEU A 110 19.66 -22.27 7.67
N ASP A 111 18.63 -23.05 7.36
CA ASP A 111 17.66 -22.72 6.33
C ASP A 111 17.00 -21.35 6.60
N GLN A 112 16.66 -21.05 7.84
CA GLN A 112 16.06 -19.75 8.20
C GLN A 112 16.99 -18.55 7.91
N THR A 113 18.32 -18.71 7.89
CA THR A 113 19.23 -17.56 7.72
C THR A 113 19.38 -17.09 6.27
N TYR A 114 19.21 -17.98 5.28
CA TYR A 114 19.48 -17.67 3.87
C TYR A 114 18.21 -17.60 2.98
N HIS A 115 17.02 -17.66 3.60
CA HIS A 115 15.76 -17.29 2.98
C HIS A 115 15.46 -15.79 3.17
N THR A 116 14.84 -15.19 2.16
CA THR A 116 14.57 -13.76 2.08
C THR A 116 13.17 -13.52 1.56
N TRP A 117 12.47 -12.58 2.18
CA TRP A 117 11.17 -12.09 1.75
C TRP A 117 11.24 -10.59 1.57
N THR A 118 10.38 -10.05 0.72
CA THR A 118 10.21 -8.61 0.54
C THR A 118 8.72 -8.30 0.50
N PHE A 119 8.36 -7.13 1.01
CA PHE A 119 7.03 -6.57 0.87
C PHE A 119 6.85 -6.07 -0.57
N ASN A 120 5.78 -6.53 -1.23
CA ASN A 120 5.50 -6.18 -2.62
C ASN A 120 4.02 -5.77 -2.72
N PRO A 121 3.65 -4.58 -2.22
CA PRO A 121 2.26 -4.19 -2.08
C PRO A 121 1.57 -4.10 -3.44
N GLN A 122 0.29 -4.45 -3.46
CA GLN A 122 -0.61 -4.09 -4.55
C GLN A 122 -0.76 -2.56 -4.60
N GLN A 123 -0.67 -2.02 -5.82
CA GLN A 123 -0.63 -0.58 -6.09
C GLN A 123 -1.45 -0.22 -7.33
N SER A 124 -2.34 -1.10 -7.80
CA SER A 124 -3.12 -0.86 -9.02
C SER A 124 -3.93 0.43 -8.93
N THR A 125 -4.58 0.64 -7.79
CA THR A 125 -5.44 1.80 -7.55
C THR A 125 -4.60 3.05 -7.34
N ILE A 126 -3.53 2.97 -6.54
CA ILE A 126 -2.60 4.08 -6.34
C ILE A 126 -1.95 4.55 -7.65
N ASN A 127 -1.44 3.60 -8.45
CA ASN A 127 -0.80 3.91 -9.73
C ASN A 127 -1.79 4.57 -10.70
N THR A 128 -3.06 4.16 -10.66
CA THR A 128 -4.11 4.82 -11.45
C THR A 128 -4.28 6.27 -11.00
N LEU A 129 -4.43 6.52 -9.69
CA LEU A 129 -4.58 7.88 -9.15
C LEU A 129 -3.43 8.82 -9.51
N ILE A 130 -2.19 8.31 -9.45
CA ILE A 130 -0.98 9.05 -9.83
C ILE A 130 -1.02 9.37 -11.34
N ASN A 131 -1.23 8.36 -12.18
CA ASN A 131 -1.18 8.50 -13.64
C ASN A 131 -2.32 9.38 -14.20
N THR A 132 -3.49 9.37 -13.57
CA THR A 132 -4.64 10.17 -14.00
C THR A 132 -4.76 11.50 -13.25
N SER A 133 -3.87 11.78 -12.30
CA SER A 133 -3.94 12.95 -11.40
C SER A 133 -5.32 13.10 -10.73
N SER A 134 -5.98 11.98 -10.40
CA SER A 134 -7.38 11.97 -9.93
C SER A 134 -7.53 11.97 -8.41
N PHE A 135 -6.50 12.36 -7.66
CA PHE A 135 -6.57 12.50 -6.20
C PHE A 135 -7.65 13.50 -5.73
N ASP A 136 -8.04 14.44 -6.60
CA ASP A 136 -9.13 15.39 -6.31
C ASP A 136 -10.52 14.73 -6.21
N LEU A 137 -10.68 13.49 -6.67
CA LEU A 137 -11.90 12.70 -6.49
C LEU A 137 -12.12 12.31 -5.03
N ILE A 138 -11.05 12.22 -4.23
CA ILE A 138 -11.11 11.83 -2.81
C ILE A 138 -11.40 13.07 -1.97
N SER A 139 -12.61 13.15 -1.43
CA SER A 139 -13.08 14.27 -0.59
C SER A 139 -12.35 14.32 0.75
N ASN A 140 -11.93 13.17 1.29
CA ASN A 140 -11.16 13.10 2.54
C ASN A 140 -9.71 13.56 2.32
N VAL A 141 -9.37 14.75 2.84
CA VAL A 141 -8.05 15.38 2.69
C VAL A 141 -6.94 14.60 3.39
N GLU A 142 -7.23 13.95 4.52
CA GLU A 142 -6.25 13.13 5.25
C GLU A 142 -5.90 11.88 4.45
N LEU A 143 -6.92 11.13 4.01
CA LEU A 143 -6.74 9.96 3.16
C LEU A 143 -5.94 10.31 1.90
N ARG A 144 -6.29 11.42 1.24
CA ARG A 144 -5.58 11.91 0.06
C ARG A 144 -4.08 12.09 0.32
N LYS A 145 -3.70 12.70 1.44
CA LYS A 145 -2.29 12.90 1.81
C LYS A 145 -1.57 11.57 2.08
N LEU A 146 -2.22 10.65 2.79
CA LEU A 146 -1.65 9.32 3.06
C LEU A 146 -1.37 8.57 1.75
N LEU A 147 -2.31 8.58 0.81
CA LEU A 147 -2.15 7.91 -0.49
C LEU A 147 -1.09 8.59 -1.38
N GLN A 148 -0.94 9.91 -1.30
CA GLN A 148 0.11 10.64 -2.00
C GLN A 148 1.51 10.29 -1.49
N ASN A 149 1.64 10.09 -0.18
CA ASN A 149 2.93 9.76 0.45
C ASN A 149 3.20 8.25 0.50
N TRP A 150 2.20 7.41 0.15
CA TRP A 150 2.29 5.96 0.24
C TRP A 150 3.49 5.39 -0.51
N THR A 151 3.73 5.88 -1.73
CA THR A 151 4.81 5.37 -2.59
C THR A 151 6.17 5.54 -1.96
N ASP A 152 6.47 6.74 -1.47
CA ASP A 152 7.76 7.04 -0.83
C ASP A 152 7.90 6.20 0.45
N LEU A 153 6.85 6.10 1.25
CA LEU A 153 6.87 5.36 2.52
C LEU A 153 7.19 3.86 2.33
N TYR A 154 6.53 3.18 1.39
CA TYR A 154 6.82 1.76 1.20
C TYR A 154 8.17 1.55 0.51
N LEU A 155 8.59 2.46 -0.37
CA LEU A 155 9.91 2.37 -1.02
C LEU A 155 11.03 2.46 0.00
N ASP A 156 10.97 3.42 0.93
CA ASP A 156 11.92 3.59 2.02
C ASP A 156 12.06 2.31 2.85
N TYR A 157 10.93 1.65 3.19
CA TYR A 157 10.95 0.36 3.89
C TYR A 157 11.57 -0.76 3.03
N THR A 158 11.21 -0.84 1.75
CA THR A 158 11.71 -1.90 0.86
C THR A 158 13.18 -1.77 0.50
N GLU A 159 13.77 -0.57 0.60
CA GLU A 159 15.20 -0.36 0.35
C GLU A 159 16.07 -1.22 1.28
N ASP A 160 15.78 -1.18 2.58
CA ASP A 160 16.46 -2.01 3.59
C ASP A 160 16.25 -3.51 3.33
N GLU A 161 15.04 -3.91 2.92
CA GLU A 161 14.76 -5.30 2.57
C GLU A 161 15.55 -5.77 1.34
N LEU A 162 15.69 -4.91 0.33
CA LEU A 162 16.39 -5.20 -0.91
C LEU A 162 17.90 -5.28 -0.69
N ASP A 163 18.49 -4.40 0.11
CA ASP A 163 19.90 -4.53 0.50
C ASP A 163 20.13 -5.83 1.30
N ALA A 164 19.27 -6.11 2.29
CA ALA A 164 19.36 -7.34 3.06
C ALA A 164 19.26 -8.59 2.17
N ARG A 165 18.36 -8.57 1.19
CA ARG A 165 18.20 -9.63 0.20
C ARG A 165 19.41 -9.74 -0.70
N TYR A 166 19.99 -8.62 -1.13
CA TYR A 166 21.20 -8.60 -1.94
C TYR A 166 22.36 -9.28 -1.21
N GLN A 167 22.56 -8.98 0.08
CA GLN A 167 23.61 -9.62 0.88
C GLN A 167 23.44 -11.14 0.97
N VAL A 168 22.20 -11.61 1.15
CA VAL A 168 21.91 -13.04 1.22
C VAL A 168 22.12 -13.73 -0.12
N ILE A 169 21.58 -13.18 -1.21
CA ILE A 169 21.62 -13.82 -2.53
C ILE A 169 23.04 -13.89 -3.08
N ASN A 170 23.86 -12.86 -2.85
CA ASN A 170 25.18 -12.77 -3.49
C ASN A 170 26.33 -13.30 -2.61
N PHE A 171 26.15 -13.38 -1.29
CA PHE A 171 27.22 -13.83 -0.39
C PHE A 171 26.80 -15.02 0.47
N HIS A 172 25.71 -14.90 1.24
CA HIS A 172 25.33 -15.94 2.22
C HIS A 172 24.89 -17.24 1.53
N ARG A 173 23.93 -17.17 0.61
CA ARG A 173 23.39 -18.36 -0.08
C ARG A 173 24.45 -19.08 -0.92
N PRO A 174 25.31 -18.40 -1.71
CA PRO A 174 26.39 -19.08 -2.42
C PRO A 174 27.38 -19.78 -1.47
N TYR A 175 27.70 -19.15 -0.34
CA TYR A 175 28.53 -19.76 0.69
C TYR A 175 27.88 -21.03 1.25
N MET A 176 26.59 -20.99 1.60
CA MET A 176 25.85 -22.16 2.06
C MET A 176 25.84 -23.27 0.99
N ILE A 177 25.49 -22.97 -0.26
CA ILE A 177 25.45 -23.97 -1.35
C ILE A 177 26.81 -24.66 -1.56
N LYS A 178 27.93 -23.94 -1.33
CA LYS A 178 29.28 -24.50 -1.47
C LYS A 178 29.62 -25.52 -0.36
N HIS A 179 29.05 -25.35 0.83
CA HIS A 179 29.42 -26.10 2.03
C HIS A 179 28.32 -27.04 2.55
N TYR A 180 27.10 -26.93 2.00
CA TYR A 180 25.90 -27.57 2.52
C TYR A 180 24.99 -28.07 1.38
N GLU A 181 24.60 -29.34 1.43
CA GLU A 181 23.75 -29.97 0.41
C GLU A 181 22.30 -29.47 0.50
N THR A 182 21.91 -28.53 -0.36
CA THR A 182 20.55 -27.94 -0.37
C THR A 182 19.47 -28.79 -1.06
N ARG A 183 19.83 -29.96 -1.62
CA ARG A 183 18.91 -30.80 -2.41
C ARG A 183 18.20 -31.83 -1.55
N TYR A 184 16.87 -31.82 -1.60
CA TYR A 184 16.08 -32.95 -1.13
C TYR A 184 16.23 -34.13 -2.08
N VAL A 185 16.82 -35.23 -1.61
CA VAL A 185 16.93 -36.49 -2.35
C VAL A 185 15.96 -37.49 -1.72
N LYS A 186 15.01 -38.01 -2.51
CA LYS A 186 14.04 -39.01 -2.04
C LYS A 186 14.79 -40.22 -1.46
N ASN A 187 14.42 -40.63 -0.24
CA ASN A 187 15.01 -41.74 0.54
C ASN A 187 16.43 -41.49 1.10
N ARG A 188 16.92 -40.26 1.09
CA ARG A 188 18.16 -39.87 1.77
C ARG A 188 17.83 -38.76 2.76
N ARG A 189 18.43 -38.76 3.95
CA ARG A 189 18.43 -37.52 4.72
C ARG A 189 19.32 -36.55 3.94
N PRO A 190 18.82 -35.38 3.51
CA PRO A 190 19.72 -34.34 3.07
C PRO A 190 20.78 -34.13 4.17
N PHE A 191 21.99 -33.71 3.81
CA PHE A 191 23.07 -33.35 4.76
C PHE A 191 23.89 -34.48 5.40
N GLU A 192 23.70 -35.75 5.03
CA GLU A 192 24.55 -36.87 5.51
C GLU A 192 26.02 -36.77 5.06
N GLU A 193 26.29 -36.11 3.92
CA GLU A 193 27.64 -35.90 3.37
C GLU A 193 28.19 -34.49 3.59
N SER A 194 27.47 -33.63 4.32
CA SER A 194 27.92 -32.26 4.56
C SER A 194 29.17 -32.24 5.44
N ASN A 195 30.20 -31.52 4.99
CA ASN A 195 31.31 -31.14 5.88
C ASN A 195 30.82 -29.97 6.74
N TRP A 196 30.74 -30.14 8.06
CA TRP A 196 30.25 -29.14 9.01
C TRP A 196 31.32 -28.16 9.53
N ASP A 197 32.59 -28.32 9.14
CA ASP A 197 33.71 -27.47 9.59
C ASP A 197 33.49 -25.98 9.26
N PHE A 198 32.74 -25.69 8.19
CA PHE A 198 32.42 -24.32 7.78
C PHE A 198 31.69 -23.52 8.87
N LEU A 199 30.97 -24.21 9.78
CA LEU A 199 30.24 -23.59 10.89
C LEU A 199 31.18 -22.89 11.89
N GLN A 200 32.45 -23.27 11.92
CA GLN A 200 33.46 -22.68 12.81
C GLN A 200 34.21 -21.52 12.16
N SER A 201 33.99 -21.26 10.87
CA SER A 201 34.71 -20.23 10.14
C SER A 201 34.27 -18.82 10.57
N ILE A 202 35.21 -17.88 10.53
CA ILE A 202 34.92 -16.45 10.72
C ILE A 202 33.98 -15.92 9.62
N GLU A 203 34.11 -16.45 8.40
CA GLU A 203 33.26 -16.08 7.26
C GLU A 203 31.80 -16.42 7.52
N PHE A 204 31.50 -17.65 7.96
CA PHE A 204 30.14 -18.04 8.33
C PHE A 204 29.58 -17.18 9.47
N LYS A 205 30.36 -16.96 10.54
CA LYS A 205 29.95 -16.09 11.64
C LYS A 205 29.62 -14.67 11.17
N ASN A 206 30.42 -14.11 10.27
CA ASN A 206 30.18 -12.79 9.69
C ASN A 206 28.91 -12.76 8.83
N LEU A 207 28.67 -13.79 8.02
CA LEU A 207 27.46 -13.89 7.18
C LEU A 207 26.18 -13.94 8.03
N VAL A 208 26.17 -14.75 9.10
CA VAL A 208 25.04 -14.80 10.05
C VAL A 208 24.88 -13.46 10.78
N GLY A 209 25.98 -12.85 11.23
CA GLY A 209 25.96 -11.56 11.92
C GLY A 209 25.49 -10.39 11.04
N ILE A 210 25.86 -10.37 9.76
CA ILE A 210 25.34 -9.40 8.79
C ILE A 210 23.84 -9.61 8.59
N ARG A 211 23.39 -10.85 8.39
CA ARG A 211 21.97 -11.16 8.24
C ARG A 211 21.16 -10.71 9.46
N ASN A 212 21.66 -11.00 10.66
CA ASN A 212 21.04 -10.60 11.91
C ASN A 212 20.88 -9.07 12.02
N ARG A 213 21.96 -8.31 11.79
CA ARG A 213 21.92 -6.84 11.82
C ARG A 213 20.95 -6.26 10.81
N ASN A 214 20.93 -6.79 9.59
CA ASN A 214 20.01 -6.32 8.55
C ASN A 214 18.55 -6.60 8.93
N LEU A 215 18.25 -7.77 9.51
CA LEU A 215 16.91 -8.07 10.01
C LEU A 215 16.53 -7.21 11.21
N ASN A 216 17.46 -6.94 12.11
CA ASN A 216 17.25 -6.02 13.22
C ASN A 216 16.92 -4.61 12.72
N GLN A 217 17.62 -4.13 11.69
CA GLN A 217 17.34 -2.84 11.06
C GLN A 217 15.94 -2.80 10.45
N ILE A 218 15.53 -3.84 9.71
CA ILE A 218 14.19 -3.91 9.10
C ILE A 218 13.07 -3.95 10.17
N LEU A 219 13.28 -4.70 11.26
CA LEU A 219 12.27 -4.91 12.29
C LEU A 219 12.22 -3.80 13.34
N TYR A 220 13.37 -3.24 13.69
CA TYR A 220 13.58 -2.41 14.89
C TYR A 220 14.49 -1.19 14.63
N GLY A 221 14.78 -0.86 13.37
CA GLY A 221 15.63 0.29 13.03
C GLY A 221 15.09 1.61 13.57
N ASP A 222 15.99 2.55 13.84
CA ASP A 222 15.69 3.82 14.53
C ASP A 222 14.61 4.68 13.86
N LEU A 223 14.43 4.50 12.55
CA LEU A 223 13.41 5.22 11.76
C LEU A 223 12.00 4.62 11.89
N ASN A 224 11.85 3.44 12.53
CA ASN A 224 10.58 2.74 12.72
C ASN A 224 9.73 2.66 11.42
N GLN A 225 10.37 2.40 10.28
CA GLN A 225 9.71 2.38 8.97
C GLN A 225 8.60 1.31 8.90
N LEU A 226 8.85 0.11 9.41
CA LEU A 226 7.86 -0.98 9.46
C LEU A 226 6.60 -0.58 10.23
N GLU A 227 6.79 0.06 11.39
CA GLU A 227 5.67 0.52 12.22
C GLU A 227 4.92 1.66 11.53
N SER A 228 5.63 2.64 10.97
CA SER A 228 5.04 3.74 10.20
C SER A 228 4.22 3.23 9.00
N LEU A 229 4.73 2.22 8.30
CA LEU A 229 4.05 1.55 7.20
C LEU A 229 2.78 0.84 7.68
N SER A 230 2.87 0.07 8.77
CA SER A 230 1.72 -0.63 9.37
C SER A 230 0.61 0.34 9.80
N GLN A 231 0.99 1.41 10.51
CA GLN A 231 0.04 2.45 10.97
C GLN A 231 -0.62 3.18 9.79
N THR A 232 0.14 3.47 8.73
CA THR A 232 -0.40 4.10 7.52
C THR A 232 -1.41 3.20 6.83
N ILE A 233 -1.11 1.90 6.69
CA ILE A 233 -2.05 0.91 6.14
C ILE A 233 -3.33 0.89 6.97
N ASP A 234 -3.22 0.75 8.29
CA ASP A 234 -4.37 0.70 9.20
C ASP A 234 -5.22 1.98 9.10
N LYS A 235 -4.57 3.15 9.02
CA LYS A 235 -5.29 4.42 8.88
C LYS A 235 -6.00 4.55 7.54
N ILE A 236 -5.39 4.08 6.45
CA ILE A 236 -6.03 4.09 5.13
C ILE A 236 -7.25 3.16 5.13
N ILE A 237 -7.16 1.98 5.73
CA ILE A 237 -8.28 1.05 5.89
C ILE A 237 -9.42 1.72 6.67
N GLU A 238 -9.12 2.34 7.82
CA GLU A 238 -10.11 3.07 8.64
C GLU A 238 -10.81 4.19 7.84
N LEU A 239 -10.05 5.00 7.09
CA LEU A 239 -10.59 6.14 6.35
C LEU A 239 -11.34 5.75 5.05
N THR A 240 -11.25 4.48 4.64
CA THR A 240 -11.94 3.94 3.46
C THR A 240 -13.11 3.02 3.83
N GLU A 241 -13.29 2.71 5.12
CA GLU A 241 -14.42 1.96 5.64
C GLU A 241 -15.70 2.84 5.55
N GLN A 242 -16.71 2.35 4.83
CA GLN A 242 -18.00 3.03 4.62
C GLN A 242 -19.11 2.44 5.49
#